data_AF-A0A5K1DCF3-F1
#
_entry.id   AF-A0A5K1DCF3-F1
#
_cell.length_a   1.000
_cell.length_b   1.000
_cell.length_c   1.000
_cell.angle_alpha   90.00
_cell.angle_beta   90.00
_cell.angle_gamma   90.00
#
_symmetry.space_group_name_H-M   'P 1'
#
loop_
_entity.id
_entity.type
_entity.pdbx_description
1 polymer ?
#
loop_
_entity_poly.entity_id
_entity_poly.type
_entity_poly.pdbx_seq_one_letter_code
_entity_poly.pdbx_strand_id
1 'polypeptide(L)'
;GDATIVWDLVVGGWDLDYSAEFIPTAERSYTIAVEKSRKMVYGDAPIHNCFIANEQGKLVLSIDNTNSRRKKVAAYRYVVRKSSSILV
;
A
#
# COMPACT_ATOMS: atom_id res chain seq x y z
N GLY A 1 -20.29 -0.78 -3.94
CA GLY A 1 -19.34 -0.69 -5.07
C GLY A 1 -17.97 -0.98 -4.53
N ASP A 2 -17.27 -1.88 -5.19
CA ASP A 2 -15.84 -2.15 -5.01
C ASP A 2 -15.00 -0.90 -5.30
N ALA A 3 -13.79 -0.85 -4.74
CA ALA A 3 -12.83 0.21 -5.01
C ALA A 3 -11.50 -0.39 -5.44
N THR A 4 -10.98 0.08 -6.58
CA THR A 4 -9.62 -0.24 -7.01
C THR A 4 -8.66 0.81 -6.47
N ILE A 5 -7.66 0.37 -5.73
CA ILE A 5 -6.59 1.20 -5.20
C ILE A 5 -5.33 0.83 -5.96
N VAL A 6 -4.66 1.81 -6.56
CA VAL A 6 -3.36 1.64 -7.23
C VAL A 6 -2.37 2.52 -6.52
N TRP A 7 -1.16 2.03 -6.27
CA TRP A 7 -0.09 2.84 -5.68
C TRP A 7 1.26 2.57 -6.32
N ASP A 8 2.11 3.59 -6.24
CA ASP A 8 3.52 3.47 -6.55
C ASP A 8 4.34 3.92 -5.33
N LEU A 9 5.47 3.24 -5.10
CA LEU A 9 6.40 3.54 -4.01
C LEU A 9 7.85 3.43 -4.51
N VAL A 10 8.69 4.40 -4.16
CA VAL A 10 10.12 4.40 -4.48
C VAL A 10 10.95 4.78 -3.26
N VAL A 11 12.13 4.17 -3.14
CA VAL A 11 13.11 4.44 -2.09
C VAL A 11 14.04 5.58 -2.47
N GLY A 12 14.24 6.52 -1.54
CA GLY A 12 15.11 7.68 -1.65
C GLY A 12 16.32 7.60 -0.70
N GLY A 13 17.45 7.12 -1.20
CA GLY A 13 18.75 7.27 -0.56
C GLY A 13 19.01 6.49 0.73
N TRP A 14 18.14 5.57 1.17
CA TRP A 14 18.42 4.61 2.24
C TRP A 14 17.44 3.42 2.23
N ASP A 15 17.91 2.25 2.66
CA ASP A 15 17.10 1.04 2.77
C ASP A 15 15.98 1.18 3.81
N LEU A 16 14.84 0.54 3.53
CA LEU A 16 13.68 0.52 4.42
C LEU A 16 12.91 -0.79 4.28
N ASP A 17 12.02 -1.08 5.23
CA ASP A 17 11.08 -2.19 5.12
C ASP A 17 9.70 -1.68 4.71
N TYR A 18 9.05 -2.40 3.81
CA TYR A 18 7.75 -2.06 3.26
C TYR A 18 6.78 -3.23 3.33
N SER A 19 5.53 -2.96 3.68
CA SER A 19 4.40 -3.88 3.55
C SER A 19 3.11 -3.13 3.17
N ALA A 20 2.11 -3.89 2.71
CA ALA A 20 0.76 -3.38 2.53
C ALA A 20 -0.28 -4.32 3.12
N GLU A 21 -1.22 -3.76 3.88
CA GLU A 21 -2.28 -4.52 4.53
C GLU A 21 -3.63 -3.85 4.27
N PHE A 22 -4.65 -4.64 3.96
CA PHE A 22 -6.03 -4.17 3.94
C PHE A 22 -6.71 -4.56 5.24
N ILE A 23 -7.30 -3.57 5.90
CA ILE A 23 -8.00 -3.72 7.18
C ILE A 23 -9.48 -3.43 6.94
N PRO A 24 -10.32 -4.48 6.84
CA PRO A 24 -11.76 -4.33 6.76
C PRO A 24 -12.34 -3.65 8.00
N THR A 25 -13.46 -2.95 7.82
CA THR A 25 -14.20 -2.32 8.93
C THR A 25 -15.16 -3.30 9.61
N ALA A 26 -15.54 -4.40 8.96
CA ALA A 26 -16.47 -5.38 9.52
C ALA A 26 -15.85 -6.15 10.71
N GLU A 27 -16.58 -6.24 11.83
CA GLU A 27 -16.12 -6.80 13.12
C GLU A 27 -15.65 -8.27 13.06
N ARG A 28 -16.01 -9.03 12.03
CA ARG A 28 -15.67 -10.46 11.89
C ARG A 28 -14.75 -10.75 10.69
N SER A 29 -14.17 -9.72 10.11
CA SER A 29 -13.23 -9.85 8.98
C SER A 29 -11.78 -9.89 9.48
N TYR A 30 -10.87 -10.37 8.64
CA TYR A 30 -9.44 -10.46 8.93
C TYR A 30 -8.65 -9.41 8.16
N THR A 31 -7.52 -8.96 8.72
CA THR A 31 -6.53 -8.19 7.97
C THR A 31 -5.96 -9.04 6.83
N ILE A 32 -5.95 -8.48 5.62
CA ILE A 32 -5.42 -9.12 4.43
C ILE A 32 -4.02 -8.58 4.17
N ALA A 33 -3.00 -9.45 4.19
CA ALA A 33 -1.64 -9.09 3.79
C ALA A 33 -1.57 -8.98 2.25
N VAL A 34 -1.68 -7.74 1.74
CA VAL A 34 -1.67 -7.44 0.30
C VAL A 34 -0.26 -7.53 -0.26
N GLU A 35 0.72 -6.97 0.46
CA GLU A 35 2.14 -7.13 0.21
C GLU A 35 2.81 -7.58 1.50
N LYS A 36 3.52 -8.71 1.46
CA LYS A 36 4.31 -9.18 2.60
C LYS A 36 5.43 -8.20 2.87
N SER A 37 5.81 -8.10 4.15
CA SER A 37 6.96 -7.30 4.54
C SER A 37 8.20 -7.71 3.75
N ARG A 38 8.83 -6.74 3.10
CA ARG A 38 10.07 -6.91 2.36
C ARG A 38 10.98 -5.71 2.54
N LYS A 39 12.28 -5.99 2.53
CA LYS A 39 13.29 -4.96 2.45
C LYS A 39 13.28 -4.34 1.03
N MET A 40 13.35 -3.02 0.99
CA MET A 40 13.58 -2.24 -0.23
C MET A 40 14.92 -1.52 -0.11
N VAL A 41 15.76 -1.63 -1.13
CA VAL A 41 17.12 -1.08 -1.16
C VAL A 41 17.16 0.16 -2.05
N TYR A 42 18.00 1.13 -1.71
CA TYR A 42 18.19 2.28 -2.60
C TYR A 42 18.70 1.84 -3.99
N GLY A 43 17.98 2.24 -5.04
CA GLY A 43 18.27 1.85 -6.42
C GLY A 43 17.40 0.69 -6.92
N ASP A 44 16.60 0.06 -6.06
CA ASP A 44 15.58 -0.89 -6.49
C ASP A 44 14.55 -0.22 -7.42
N ALA A 45 13.98 -1.02 -8.31
CA ALA A 45 12.89 -0.57 -9.16
C ALA A 45 11.69 -0.09 -8.31
N PRO A 46 10.96 0.95 -8.75
CA PRO A 46 9.74 1.38 -8.07
C PRO A 46 8.74 0.23 -7.95
N ILE A 47 8.06 0.16 -6.81
CA ILE A 47 6.90 -0.71 -6.65
C ILE A 47 5.73 -0.06 -7.40
N HIS A 48 5.01 -0.87 -8.16
CA HIS A 48 3.74 -0.54 -8.77
C HIS A 48 2.78 -1.70 -8.49
N ASN A 49 1.72 -1.47 -7.72
CA ASN A 49 0.77 -2.53 -7.39
C ASN A 49 -0.66 -2.00 -7.25
N CYS A 50 -1.64 -2.91 -7.27
CA CYS A 50 -3.05 -2.62 -7.13
C CYS A 50 -3.76 -3.61 -6.21
N PHE A 51 -4.86 -3.15 -5.61
CA PHE A 51 -5.73 -3.94 -4.76
C PHE A 51 -7.19 -3.56 -5.01
N ILE A 52 -8.05 -4.57 -5.16
CA ILE A 52 -9.50 -4.38 -5.29
C ILE A 52 -10.13 -4.67 -3.94
N ALA A 53 -10.64 -3.61 -3.30
CA ALA A 53 -11.37 -3.71 -2.05
C ALA A 53 -12.82 -4.08 -2.34
N ASN A 54 -13.21 -5.29 -1.94
CA ASN A 54 -14.58 -5.81 -2.09
C ASN A 54 -15.49 -5.47 -0.91
N GLU A 55 -14.94 -4.88 0.16
CA GLU A 55 -15.66 -4.45 1.35
C GLU A 55 -15.12 -3.11 1.84
N GLN A 56 -15.83 -2.47 2.78
CA GLN A 56 -15.37 -1.22 3.39
C GLN A 56 -14.15 -1.48 4.29
N GLY A 57 -13.11 -0.67 4.13
CA GLY A 57 -11.89 -0.78 4.91
C GLY A 57 -10.86 0.26 4.52
N LYS A 58 -9.63 0.07 5.01
CA LYS A 58 -8.47 0.91 4.69
C LYS A 58 -7.33 0.05 4.15
N LEU A 59 -6.65 0.54 3.12
CA LEU A 59 -5.34 0.03 2.72
C LEU A 59 -4.27 0.82 3.47
N VAL A 60 -3.41 0.12 4.22
CA VAL A 60 -2.30 0.68 4.97
C VAL A 60 -1.00 0.34 4.25
N LEU A 61 -0.26 1.36 3.83
CA LEU A 61 1.11 1.21 3.35
C LEU A 61 2.06 1.51 4.51
N SER A 62 2.77 0.48 4.99
CA SER A 62 3.72 0.61 6.09
C SER A 62 5.12 0.78 5.53
N ILE A 63 5.78 1.87 5.92
CA ILE A 63 7.13 2.22 5.49
C ILE A 63 7.96 2.39 6.76
N ASP A 64 8.71 1.37 7.13
CA ASP A 64 9.57 1.38 8.31
C ASP A 64 10.99 1.78 7.93
N ASN A 65 11.36 2.99 8.35
CA ASN A 65 12.69 3.54 8.18
C ASN A 65 13.43 3.73 9.51
N THR A 66 13.05 3.01 10.56
CA THR A 66 13.64 3.14 11.91
C THR A 66 15.16 2.96 11.90
N ASN A 67 15.66 2.14 10.97
CA ASN A 67 17.10 1.89 10.78
C ASN A 67 17.82 2.99 9.97
N SER A 68 17.12 4.02 9.50
CA SER A 68 17.69 5.10 8.70
C SER A 68 18.05 6.33 9.54
N ARG A 69 19.18 6.96 9.20
CA ARG A 69 19.53 8.30 9.71
C ARG A 69 18.90 9.43 8.90
N ARG A 70 18.17 9.13 7.82
CA ARG A 70 17.58 10.11 6.89
C ARG A 70 16.08 10.28 7.13
N LYS A 71 15.62 11.54 7.12
CA LYS A 71 14.19 11.87 7.35
C LYS A 71 13.28 11.65 6.14
N LYS A 72 13.82 11.71 4.92
CA LYS A 72 13.06 11.55 3.66
C LYS A 72 13.66 10.39 2.87
N VAL A 73 13.13 9.19 3.10
CA VAL A 73 13.66 7.94 2.51
C VAL A 73 12.76 7.28 1.49
N ALA A 74 11.57 7.83 1.25
CA ALA A 74 10.62 7.28 0.30
C ALA A 74 9.72 8.38 -0.29
N ALA A 75 9.23 8.12 -1.49
CA ALA A 75 8.14 8.86 -2.09
C ALA A 75 7.07 7.87 -2.56
N TYR A 76 5.80 8.25 -2.39
CA TYR A 76 4.67 7.41 -2.78
C TYR A 76 3.60 8.25 -3.49
N ARG A 77 2.80 7.58 -4.30
CA ARG A 77 1.53 8.11 -4.82
C ARG A 77 0.49 7.01 -4.80
N TYR A 78 -0.77 7.38 -4.69
CA TYR A 78 -1.87 6.44 -4.79
C TYR A 78 -3.06 7.06 -5.50
N VAL A 79 -3.89 6.21 -6.10
CA VAL A 79 -5.14 6.59 -6.75
C VAL A 79 -6.21 5.60 -6.31
N VAL A 80 -7.35 6.12 -5.86
CA VAL A 80 -8.53 5.31 -5.51
C VAL A 80 -9.61 5.57 -6.55
N ARG A 81 -10.06 4.50 -7.22
CA ARG A 81 -11.17 4.53 -8.17
C ARG A 81 -12.33 3.70 -7.60
N LYS A 82 -13.47 4.35 -7.36
CA LYS A 82 -14.70 3.62 -7.03
C LYS A 82 -15.26 3.04 -8.31
N SER A 83 -15.62 1.76 -8.26
CA SER A 83 -16.42 1.14 -9.31
C SER A 83 -17.81 1.79 -9.30
N SER A 84 -18.12 2.50 -10.39
CA SER A 84 -19.47 3.00 -10.62
C SER A 84 -20.33 1.79 -10.97
N SER A 85 -21.13 1.31 -10.04
CA SER A 85 -22.22 0.39 -10.37
C SER A 85 -23.18 1.14 -11.29
N ILE A 86 -23.05 0.93 -12.60
CA ILE A 86 -24.10 1.27 -13.55
C ILE A 86 -25.26 0.36 -13.16
N LEU A 87 -26.31 0.94 -12.59
CA LEU A 87 -27.59 0.26 -12.46
C LEU A 87 -28.10 0.04 -13.89
N VAL A 88 -28.09 -1.22 -14.33
CA VAL A 88 -28.81 -1.66 -15.52
C VAL A 88 -30.20 -2.10 -15.08
#